data_AF-A0A918BAX6-F1
#
_entry.id   AF-A0A918BAX6-F1
#
_cell.length_a   1.000
_cell.length_b   1.000
_cell.length_c   1.000
_cell.angle_alpha   90.00
_cell.angle_beta   90.00
_cell.angle_gamma   90.00
#
_symmetry.space_group_name_H-M   'P 1'
#
loop_
_entity.id
_entity.type
_entity.pdbx_description
1 polymer ?
#
loop_
_entity_poly.entity_id
_entity_poly.type
_entity_poly.pdbx_seq_one_letter_code
_entity_poly.pdbx_strand_id
1 'polypeptide(L)'
;MSERFIGRGWAFPLRVGPTGGIALVEREREIEEAIRLVLGTAPGERPMRPDFGCGIHDYVFAPGDGATAGAIAQQVRESLERWEPRIAVENVVVAFDTVDAGTLYIDVHYTVRSTNDRRNLVFPFYTIPSDGPDEVTGGVTGEMAGEGGAA
;
A
#
# COMPACT_ATOMS: atom_id res chain seq x y z
N MET A 1 0.88 -24.00 22.50
CA MET A 1 1.92 -23.52 23.43
C MET A 1 2.93 -22.64 22.70
N SER A 2 2.48 -21.51 22.15
CA SER A 2 3.29 -20.51 21.43
C SER A 2 2.95 -19.06 21.86
N GLU A 3 2.05 -18.93 22.85
CA GLU A 3 1.30 -17.69 23.14
C GLU A 3 2.08 -16.61 23.93
N ARG A 4 3.31 -16.88 24.37
CA ARG A 4 4.05 -16.01 25.30
C ARG A 4 5.18 -15.17 24.70
N PHE A 5 5.42 -15.23 23.39
CA PHE A 5 6.63 -14.62 22.80
C PHE A 5 6.41 -13.30 22.06
N ILE A 6 5.16 -12.86 21.83
CA ILE A 6 4.89 -11.52 21.30
C ILE A 6 4.45 -10.63 22.46
N GLY A 7 5.14 -9.50 22.62
CA GLY A 7 4.91 -8.54 23.70
C GLY A 7 3.54 -7.88 23.63
N ARG A 8 3.31 -6.95 24.57
CA ARG A 8 2.14 -6.08 24.59
C ARG A 8 2.60 -4.65 24.35
N GLY A 9 2.10 -4.06 23.28
CA GLY A 9 2.40 -2.69 22.88
C GLY A 9 1.24 -1.76 23.22
N TRP A 10 1.47 -0.46 23.14
CA TRP A 10 0.39 0.53 23.15
C TRP A 10 -0.38 0.43 21.84
N ALA A 11 -1.71 0.54 21.91
CA ALA A 11 -2.55 0.58 20.73
C ALA A 11 -2.23 1.80 19.87
N PHE A 12 -2.18 1.61 18.56
CA PHE A 12 -2.11 2.67 17.58
C PHE A 12 -3.31 2.64 16.61
N PRO A 13 -4.06 3.74 16.45
CA PRO A 13 -3.95 5.01 17.18
C PRO A 13 -4.21 4.85 18.68
N LEU A 14 -3.65 5.75 19.49
CA LEU A 14 -3.82 5.72 20.95
C LEU A 14 -5.30 5.77 21.32
N ARG A 15 -5.72 4.82 22.14
CA ARG A 15 -7.09 4.70 22.65
C ARG A 15 -7.07 4.42 24.14
N VAL A 16 -8.17 4.75 24.81
CA VAL A 16 -8.40 4.36 26.20
C VAL A 16 -9.09 2.99 26.21
N GLY A 17 -8.58 2.08 27.01
CA GLY A 17 -9.15 0.75 27.21
C GLY A 17 -10.39 0.77 28.09
N PRO A 18 -11.13 -0.36 28.18
CA PRO A 18 -12.39 -0.44 28.92
C PRO A 18 -12.25 -0.13 30.43
N THR A 19 -11.04 -0.27 30.96
CA THR A 19 -10.70 -0.04 32.37
C THR A 19 -10.21 1.39 32.65
N GLY A 20 -10.23 2.29 31.66
CA GLY A 20 -9.75 3.67 31.78
C GLY A 20 -8.23 3.84 31.64
N GLY A 21 -7.47 2.75 31.44
CA GLY A 21 -6.04 2.78 31.12
C GLY A 21 -5.75 2.93 29.63
N ILE A 22 -4.47 3.04 29.24
CA ILE A 22 -4.07 3.03 27.82
C ILE A 22 -4.41 1.66 27.23
N ALA A 23 -5.07 1.65 26.08
CA ALA A 23 -5.36 0.42 25.36
C ALA A 23 -4.05 -0.24 24.93
N LEU A 24 -3.92 -1.54 25.23
CA LEU A 24 -2.79 -2.35 24.79
C LEU A 24 -3.23 -3.23 23.64
N VAL A 25 -2.31 -3.45 22.71
CA VAL A 25 -2.48 -4.37 21.60
C VAL A 25 -1.48 -5.50 21.76
N GLU A 26 -1.95 -6.71 21.48
CA GLU A 26 -1.18 -7.92 21.68
C GLU A 26 -0.98 -8.62 20.34
N ARG A 27 0.15 -9.31 20.23
CA ARG A 27 0.41 -10.30 19.20
C ARG A 27 0.33 -9.74 17.78
N GLU A 28 -0.56 -10.26 16.96
CA GLU A 28 -0.53 -10.02 15.53
C GLU A 28 -1.10 -8.66 15.15
N ARG A 29 -2.04 -8.14 15.95
CA ARG A 29 -2.51 -6.76 15.78
C ARG A 29 -1.41 -5.74 16.03
N GLU A 30 -0.47 -6.04 16.93
CA GLU A 30 0.68 -5.17 17.18
C GLU A 30 1.58 -5.09 15.94
N ILE A 31 1.72 -6.20 15.21
CA ILE A 31 2.47 -6.25 13.95
C ILE A 31 1.76 -5.44 12.87
N GLU A 32 0.44 -5.60 12.71
CA GLU A 32 -0.33 -4.82 11.74
C GLU A 32 -0.26 -3.31 12.01
N GLU A 33 -0.34 -2.90 13.27
CA GLU A 33 -0.20 -1.50 13.68
C GLU A 33 1.23 -0.99 13.48
N ALA A 34 2.25 -1.81 13.75
CA ALA A 34 3.65 -1.47 13.51
C ALA A 34 3.94 -1.29 12.00
N ILE A 35 3.42 -2.18 11.15
CA ILE A 35 3.53 -2.06 9.69
C ILE A 35 2.89 -0.73 9.23
N ARG A 36 1.68 -0.42 9.70
CA ARG A 36 1.02 0.86 9.38
C ARG A 36 1.84 2.07 9.83
N LEU A 37 2.49 1.99 10.99
CA LEU A 37 3.37 3.04 11.49
C LEU A 37 4.60 3.22 10.59
N VAL A 38 5.23 2.14 10.12
CA VAL A 38 6.38 2.21 9.23
C VAL A 38 5.99 2.80 7.88
N LEU A 39 4.89 2.34 7.29
CA LEU A 39 4.42 2.79 5.98
C LEU A 39 3.83 4.21 6.01
N GLY A 40 3.24 4.62 7.13
CA GLY A 40 2.64 5.94 7.29
C GLY A 40 3.60 7.03 7.81
N THR A 41 4.88 6.72 8.00
CA THR A 41 5.89 7.68 8.46
C THR A 41 6.91 7.90 7.35
N ALA A 42 7.15 9.14 6.95
CA ALA A 42 8.22 9.47 6.01
C ALA A 42 9.60 9.54 6.71
N PRO A 43 10.69 9.10 6.07
CA PRO A 43 12.04 9.34 6.57
C PRO A 43 12.27 10.83 6.86
N GLY A 44 12.81 11.13 8.04
CA GLY A 44 13.05 12.49 8.53
C GLY A 44 11.95 13.03 9.46
N GLU A 45 10.75 12.43 9.50
CA GLU A 45 9.66 12.90 10.38
C GLU A 45 9.95 12.70 11.87
N ARG A 46 10.81 11.73 12.20
CA ARG A 46 11.20 11.45 13.59
C ARG A 46 12.54 12.12 13.90
N PRO A 47 12.60 13.19 14.72
CA PRO A 47 13.82 13.98 14.92
C PRO A 47 15.01 13.17 15.43
N MET A 48 14.76 12.19 16.30
CA MET A 48 15.81 11.33 16.89
C MET A 48 16.02 10.02 16.12
N ARG A 49 15.26 9.79 15.04
CA ARG A 49 15.34 8.60 14.17
C ARG A 49 15.04 8.99 12.72
N PRO A 50 15.91 9.79 12.08
CA PRO A 50 15.66 10.32 10.73
C PRO A 50 15.52 9.20 9.68
N ASP A 51 16.19 8.08 9.88
CA ASP A 51 16.11 6.95 8.96
C ASP A 51 14.79 6.16 9.03
N PHE A 52 13.99 6.34 10.09
CA PHE A 52 12.78 5.55 10.32
C PHE A 52 11.66 5.98 9.39
N GLY A 53 10.99 4.99 8.81
CA GLY A 53 9.85 5.20 7.92
C GLY A 53 9.97 4.42 6.63
N CYS A 54 9.15 4.80 5.66
CA CYS A 54 9.14 4.23 4.32
C CYS A 54 9.19 5.36 3.29
N GLY A 55 10.08 5.26 2.30
CA GLY A 55 10.25 6.27 1.25
C GLY A 55 9.10 6.35 0.23
N ILE A 56 7.96 5.67 0.46
CA ILE A 56 6.83 5.69 -0.46
C ILE A 56 6.24 7.09 -0.67
N HIS A 57 6.43 7.99 0.30
CA HIS A 57 5.94 9.36 0.23
C HIS A 57 6.59 10.19 -0.90
N ASP A 58 7.77 9.80 -1.37
CA ASP A 58 8.44 10.46 -2.51
C ASP A 58 7.72 10.19 -3.84
N TYR A 59 6.86 9.17 -3.89
CA TYR A 59 6.14 8.72 -5.08
C TYR A 59 4.70 9.24 -5.20
N VAL A 60 4.22 10.07 -4.26
CA VAL A 60 2.84 10.65 -4.31
C VAL A 60 2.58 11.39 -5.62
N PHE A 61 3.61 12.02 -6.18
CA PHE A 61 3.56 12.79 -7.43
C PHE A 61 4.20 12.08 -8.62
N ALA A 62 4.64 10.83 -8.43
CA ALA A 62 5.17 10.02 -9.52
C ALA A 62 4.03 9.56 -10.45
N PRO A 63 4.31 9.33 -11.73
CA PRO A 63 3.31 8.80 -12.65
C PRO A 63 2.80 7.44 -12.17
N GLY A 64 1.51 7.20 -12.30
CA GLY A 64 0.87 5.92 -11.96
C GLY A 64 1.16 4.83 -12.99
N ASP A 65 2.43 4.51 -13.21
CA ASP A 65 2.89 3.49 -14.16
C ASP A 65 3.52 2.27 -13.44
N GLY A 66 3.76 1.21 -14.22
CA GLY A 66 4.36 -0.01 -13.69
C GLY A 66 5.77 0.17 -13.11
N ALA A 67 6.51 1.20 -13.55
CA ALA A 67 7.84 1.48 -13.03
C ALA A 67 7.77 2.07 -11.61
N THR A 68 6.87 3.05 -11.40
CA THR A 68 6.54 3.59 -10.07
C THR A 68 6.02 2.51 -9.14
N ALA A 69 5.10 1.65 -9.63
CA ALA A 69 4.59 0.53 -8.84
C ALA A 69 5.71 -0.44 -8.39
N GLY A 70 6.66 -0.76 -9.28
CA GLY A 70 7.82 -1.58 -8.95
C GLY A 70 8.75 -0.92 -7.92
N ALA A 71 8.98 0.40 -8.05
CA ALA A 71 9.79 1.16 -7.11
C ALA A 71 9.16 1.24 -5.71
N ILE A 72 7.84 1.48 -5.64
CA ILE A 72 7.06 1.45 -4.40
C ILE A 72 7.14 0.07 -3.75
N ALA A 73 6.93 -1.01 -4.50
CA ALA A 73 6.98 -2.37 -3.97
C ALA A 73 8.36 -2.70 -3.36
N GLN A 74 9.44 -2.27 -4.02
CA GLN A 74 10.80 -2.45 -3.51
C GLN A 74 11.05 -1.65 -2.23
N GLN A 75 10.64 -0.37 -2.20
CA GLN A 75 10.80 0.49 -1.02
C GLN A 75 10.02 -0.03 0.19
N VAL A 76 8.79 -0.50 -0.02
CA VAL A 76 7.98 -1.15 1.02
C VAL A 76 8.68 -2.38 1.56
N ARG A 77 9.18 -3.26 0.68
CA ARG A 77 9.90 -4.47 1.09
C ARG A 77 11.12 -4.14 1.95
N GLU A 78 11.99 -3.25 1.48
CA GLU A 78 13.21 -2.86 2.20
C GLU A 78 12.91 -2.23 3.56
N SER A 79 11.89 -1.37 3.62
CA SER A 79 11.48 -0.69 4.85
C SER A 79 10.94 -1.68 5.88
N LEU A 80 10.11 -2.64 5.45
CA LEU A 80 9.56 -3.66 6.34
C LEU A 80 10.61 -4.66 6.80
N GLU A 81 11.53 -5.08 5.94
CA GLU A 81 12.64 -5.95 6.32
C GLU A 81 13.59 -5.27 7.32
N ARG A 82 13.78 -3.95 7.21
CA ARG A 82 14.62 -3.18 8.12
C ARG A 82 13.95 -2.92 9.48
N TRP A 83 12.69 -2.52 9.47
CA TRP A 83 12.01 -1.98 10.67
C TRP A 83 11.14 -3.00 11.40
N GLU A 84 10.69 -4.06 10.73
CA GLU A 84 9.81 -5.09 11.31
C GLU A 84 10.43 -6.49 11.20
N PRO A 85 11.46 -6.83 12.00
CA PRO A 85 12.17 -8.10 11.89
C PRO A 85 11.33 -9.32 12.30
N ARG A 86 10.15 -9.12 12.89
CA ARG A 86 9.24 -10.21 13.31
C ARG A 86 8.51 -10.85 12.14
N ILE A 87 8.47 -10.19 10.98
CA ILE A 87 7.84 -10.71 9.76
C ILE A 87 8.89 -11.15 8.72
N ALA A 88 8.46 -12.02 7.82
CA ALA A 88 9.14 -12.33 6.58
C ALA A 88 8.22 -11.90 5.44
N VAL A 89 8.64 -10.90 4.66
CA VAL A 89 7.87 -10.36 3.54
C VAL A 89 7.97 -11.34 2.37
N GLU A 90 6.86 -11.99 2.02
CA GLU A 90 6.79 -12.93 0.90
C GLU A 90 6.64 -12.16 -0.40
N ASN A 91 5.63 -11.29 -0.48
CA ASN A 91 5.30 -10.55 -1.69
C ASN A 91 4.75 -9.16 -1.38
N VAL A 92 5.00 -8.20 -2.27
CA VAL A 92 4.41 -6.87 -2.24
C VAL A 92 3.84 -6.61 -3.62
N VAL A 93 2.52 -6.44 -3.70
CA VAL A 93 1.81 -6.16 -4.95
C VAL A 93 1.24 -4.76 -4.87
N VAL A 94 1.42 -3.98 -5.93
CA VAL A 94 0.83 -2.64 -6.05
C VAL A 94 -0.22 -2.71 -7.15
N ALA A 95 -1.47 -2.47 -6.78
CA ALA A 95 -2.61 -2.47 -7.68
C ALA A 95 -3.14 -1.05 -7.87
N PHE A 96 -3.45 -0.69 -9.11
CA PHE A 96 -4.10 0.58 -9.46
C PHE A 96 -5.61 0.43 -9.24
N ASP A 97 -6.24 1.42 -8.61
CA ASP A 97 -7.69 1.46 -8.49
C ASP A 97 -8.31 1.79 -9.87
N THR A 98 -9.32 1.01 -10.26
CA THR A 98 -10.00 1.14 -11.55
C THR A 98 -11.10 2.21 -11.57
N VAL A 99 -11.53 2.65 -10.39
CA VAL A 99 -12.59 3.63 -10.15
C VAL A 99 -11.97 5.00 -9.84
N ASP A 100 -10.90 5.04 -9.05
CA ASP A 100 -10.16 6.25 -8.71
C ASP A 100 -8.73 6.18 -9.23
N ALA A 101 -8.47 6.84 -10.36
CA ALA A 101 -7.16 6.89 -10.99
C ALA A 101 -6.06 7.53 -10.09
N GLY A 102 -6.45 8.15 -8.98
CA GLY A 102 -5.55 8.69 -7.96
C GLY A 102 -5.31 7.75 -6.78
N THR A 103 -5.69 6.48 -6.84
CA THR A 103 -5.51 5.54 -5.72
C THR A 103 -4.75 4.29 -6.13
N LEU A 104 -3.75 3.94 -5.32
CA LEU A 104 -2.97 2.70 -5.37
C LEU A 104 -3.23 1.89 -4.10
N TYR A 105 -3.42 0.58 -4.26
CA TYR A 105 -3.44 -0.36 -3.15
C TYR A 105 -2.13 -1.13 -3.08
N ILE A 106 -1.52 -1.13 -1.90
CA ILE A 106 -0.30 -1.89 -1.61
C ILE A 106 -0.70 -3.12 -0.79
N ASP A 107 -0.68 -4.29 -1.43
CA ASP A 107 -0.92 -5.58 -0.81
C ASP A 107 0.39 -6.21 -0.34
N VAL A 108 0.56 -6.33 0.98
CA VAL A 108 1.74 -6.91 1.61
C VAL A 108 1.41 -8.30 2.13
N HIS A 109 1.96 -9.33 1.46
CA HIS A 109 1.91 -10.71 1.91
C HIS A 109 3.13 -11.03 2.78
N TYR A 110 2.89 -11.48 4.00
CA TYR A 110 3.96 -11.78 4.95
C TYR A 110 3.62 -12.96 5.85
N THR A 111 4.66 -13.58 6.38
CA THR A 111 4.55 -14.62 7.41
C THR A 111 5.21 -14.16 8.68
N VAL A 112 4.56 -14.38 9.82
CA VAL A 112 5.13 -14.05 11.13
C VAL A 112 6.17 -15.11 11.51
N ARG A 113 7.40 -14.71 11.85
CA ARG A 113 8.49 -15.68 12.10
C ARG A 113 8.28 -16.54 13.35
N SER A 114 7.52 -16.07 14.33
CA SER A 114 7.24 -16.79 15.58
C SER A 114 6.08 -17.78 15.49
N THR A 115 5.15 -17.53 14.57
CA THR A 115 3.94 -18.33 14.35
C THR A 115 3.85 -18.48 12.84
N ASN A 116 4.19 -19.63 12.28
CA ASN A 116 4.20 -19.91 10.83
C ASN A 116 2.78 -19.78 10.21
N ASP A 117 2.24 -18.57 10.20
CA ASP A 117 0.88 -18.15 9.85
C ASP A 117 1.01 -17.11 8.73
N ARG A 118 0.49 -17.44 7.54
CA ARG A 118 0.60 -16.62 6.32
C ARG A 118 -0.51 -15.58 6.30
N ARG A 119 -0.19 -14.30 6.11
CA ARG A 119 -1.13 -13.17 6.21
C ARG A 119 -0.98 -12.19 5.05
N ASN A 120 -2.03 -11.38 4.83
CA ASN A 120 -2.06 -10.29 3.87
C ASN A 120 -2.56 -8.99 4.53
N LEU A 121 -1.91 -7.86 4.27
CA LEU A 121 -2.33 -6.52 4.69
C LEU A 121 -2.46 -5.61 3.47
N VAL A 122 -3.63 -5.00 3.28
CA VAL A 122 -3.89 -4.01 2.22
C VAL A 122 -3.73 -2.60 2.77
N PHE A 123 -2.86 -1.80 2.17
CA PHE A 123 -2.63 -0.39 2.53
C PHE A 123 -3.00 0.55 1.38
N PRO A 124 -4.00 1.45 1.56
CA PRO A 124 -4.37 2.43 0.53
C PRO A 124 -3.37 3.58 0.48
N PHE A 125 -2.96 3.98 -0.72
CA PHE A 125 -2.05 5.09 -0.97
C PHE A 125 -2.59 5.97 -2.11
N TYR A 126 -2.67 7.28 -1.90
CA TYR A 126 -3.26 8.21 -2.87
C TYR A 126 -2.14 8.90 -3.69
N THR A 127 -2.28 8.87 -5.01
CA THR A 127 -1.42 9.52 -6.01
C THR A 127 -2.20 10.56 -6.81
N ILE A 128 -1.48 11.43 -7.53
CA ILE A 128 -2.12 12.33 -8.49
C ILE A 128 -2.37 11.56 -9.80
N PRO A 129 -3.59 11.58 -10.36
CA PRO A 129 -3.86 11.02 -11.68
C PRO A 129 -2.95 11.68 -12.73
N SER A 130 -2.28 10.89 -13.57
CA SER A 130 -1.59 11.42 -14.74
C SER A 130 -2.58 11.54 -15.90
N ASP A 131 -2.87 12.76 -16.35
CA ASP A 131 -3.65 12.99 -17.57
C ASP A 131 -2.85 12.50 -18.79
N GLY A 132 -3.23 11.33 -19.33
CA GLY A 132 -2.80 10.90 -20.66
C GLY A 132 -3.52 11.71 -21.75
N PRO A 133 -2.91 11.93 -22.93
CA PRO A 133 -3.59 12.67 -23.99
C PRO A 133 -4.78 11.84 -24.49
N ASP A 134 -5.98 12.44 -24.45
CA ASP A 134 -7.18 11.87 -25.04
C ASP A 134 -6.93 11.56 -26.53
N GLU A 135 -6.84 10.29 -26.89
CA GLU A 135 -6.95 9.84 -28.28
C GLU A 135 -8.39 10.09 -28.74
N VAL A 136 -8.65 11.31 -29.22
CA VAL A 136 -9.82 11.63 -30.02
C VAL A 136 -9.65 10.92 -31.36
N THR A 137 -10.05 9.65 -31.42
CA THR A 137 -10.20 8.93 -32.69
C THR A 137 -11.36 9.59 -33.44
N GLY A 138 -11.02 10.51 -34.34
CA GLY A 138 -11.93 11.07 -35.32
C GLY A 138 -12.47 9.95 -36.19
N GLY A 139 -13.76 9.65 -36.05
CA GLY A 139 -14.50 8.83 -36.99
C GLY A 139 -14.55 9.55 -38.34
N VAL A 140 -13.70 9.13 -39.27
CA VAL A 140 -13.91 9.37 -40.70
C VAL A 140 -15.13 8.55 -41.11
N THR A 141 -16.24 9.23 -41.35
CA THR A 141 -17.39 8.66 -42.06
C THR A 141 -16.98 8.49 -43.52
N GLY A 142 -16.52 7.29 -43.86
CA GLY A 142 -16.42 6.83 -45.25
C GLY A 142 -17.81 6.47 -45.75
N GLU A 143 -18.45 7.38 -46.47
CA GLU A 143 -19.68 7.10 -47.22
C GLU A 143 -19.30 6.61 -48.63
N MET A 144 -19.28 5.28 -48.82
CA MET A 144 -19.23 4.62 -50.13
C MET A 144 -19.92 3.24 -50.04
N ALA A 145 -21.15 3.18 -50.55
CA ALA A 145 -21.91 2.04 -51.12
C ALA A 145 -23.40 2.31 -50.85
N GLY A 146 -24.30 2.55 -51.81
CA GLY A 146 -24.43 1.92 -53.12
C GLY A 146 -25.31 0.68 -52.99
N GLU A 147 -26.63 0.81 -53.19
CA GLU A 147 -27.55 -0.13 -53.88
C GLU A 147 -29.03 0.18 -53.61
N GLY A 148 -29.87 0.02 -54.64
CA GLY A 148 -31.33 -0.14 -54.50
C GLY A 148 -32.18 0.70 -55.46
N GLY A 149 -32.50 0.17 -56.65
CA GLY A 149 -33.37 0.82 -57.63
C GLY A 149 -34.87 0.64 -57.39
N ALA A 150 -35.67 1.32 -58.21
CA ALA A 150 -37.01 0.90 -58.69
C ALA A 150 -37.64 1.99 -59.58
N ALA A 151 -38.24 1.51 -60.67
CA ALA A 151 -39.20 2.15 -61.60
C ALA A 151 -38.66 3.11 -62.67
#